data_AF-A0A8B8BH85-F1
#
_entry.id   AF-A0A8B8BH85-F1
#
_cell.length_a   1.000
_cell.length_b   1.000
_cell.length_c   1.000
_cell.angle_alpha   90.00
_cell.angle_beta   90.00
_cell.angle_gamma   90.00
#
_symmetry.space_group_name_H-M   'P 1'
#
loop_
_entity.id
_entity.type
_entity.pdbx_description
1 polymer ?
#
loop_
_entity_poly.entity_id
_entity_poly.type
_entity_poly.pdbx_seq_one_letter_code
_entity_poly.pdbx_strand_id
1 'polypeptide(L)'
;MYTRMFNINKGSCPYENWTSVARARCEKPDHFHCLRDEDGRIGWVCAEPIWVEKGRCPIFNIVANKLDTSECTKSKCPSYSYRSNEIDVEYACRYTRNSESSTTLAPSPNNSDSGNIAILIVVPTIIVVLAVVLTGIIFYIRRRRLFPNTNRQMETNPAESGKLVEDEKSEDLAYESCDSFHQAKEILDKHNRILITGVQGAGKTYLAKSLAAELGKKGKKLEKIWISNLNQLREKQNKLIPEGIFILDEIFYELQTTLRIMETFNVLQSFLESSVNKTVIITMPSYVWNKYEDMFKQARLDVFHIDLNHRNTGEKRSILIKILKQYAVSGEEAERLLRSEFVLLEGNGTKAIGFPGLISWLCTTPSKENIERLISNPLSAMSREIEAMKNSRDKQERGMYLILAYMALHDRDLDVNNVYENLFDELKSRFEPNYDLTNLEKYAEMMVSNHFLVKSRDGNFEFNLNIMKKIVFVSVAEYNVCFIQRHCKKDHYLRYIIAKENFDEEIKETYSECFIKI
;
A
#
# COMPACT_ATOMS: atom_id res chain seq x y z
N MET A 1 -0.73 18.20 46.66
CA MET A 1 0.72 18.29 46.41
C MET A 1 1.31 16.93 46.74
N TYR A 2 1.33 15.98 45.79
CA TYR A 2 1.89 14.65 46.01
C TYR A 2 3.38 14.69 45.65
N THR A 3 4.24 14.39 46.63
CA THR A 3 5.68 14.22 46.44
C THR A 3 5.93 13.06 45.47
N ARG A 4 6.70 13.30 44.39
CA ARG A 4 7.07 12.29 43.38
C ARG A 4 8.01 11.24 43.98
N MET A 5 7.50 10.29 44.75
CA MET A 5 8.35 9.30 45.42
C MET A 5 8.89 8.27 44.43
N PHE A 6 10.22 8.07 44.38
CA PHE A 6 10.86 7.02 43.59
C PHE A 6 10.76 5.68 44.33
N ASN A 7 10.17 4.69 43.67
CA ASN A 7 9.88 3.39 44.25
C ASN A 7 10.90 2.37 43.76
N ILE A 8 11.84 2.01 44.65
CA ILE A 8 12.89 1.02 44.34
C ILE A 8 12.23 -0.33 44.02
N ASN A 9 12.63 -0.91 42.89
CA ASN A 9 12.13 -2.20 42.44
C ASN A 9 13.15 -3.30 42.78
N LYS A 10 12.69 -4.44 43.32
CA LYS A 10 13.58 -5.59 43.61
C LYS A 10 13.89 -6.42 42.36
N GLY A 11 13.16 -6.23 41.26
CA GLY A 11 13.36 -6.90 39.98
C GLY A 11 13.68 -5.95 38.82
N SER A 12 13.80 -6.49 37.61
CA SER A 12 13.94 -5.70 36.39
C SER A 12 12.68 -4.87 36.12
N CYS A 13 12.84 -3.84 35.30
CA CYS A 13 11.72 -3.08 34.79
C CYS A 13 10.87 -3.92 33.83
N PRO A 14 9.54 -3.72 33.82
CA PRO A 14 8.69 -4.35 32.81
C PRO A 14 9.15 -3.89 31.42
N TYR A 15 9.05 -4.75 30.41
CA TYR A 15 9.26 -4.38 29.00
C TYR A 15 8.06 -4.80 28.18
N GLU A 16 7.74 -6.10 28.15
CA GLU A 16 6.62 -6.65 27.38
C GLU A 16 5.23 -6.21 27.89
N ASN A 17 5.10 -5.94 29.19
CA ASN A 17 3.86 -5.51 29.83
C ASN A 17 3.88 -4.06 30.32
N TRP A 18 4.75 -3.21 29.74
CA TRP A 18 4.95 -1.80 30.13
C TRP A 18 3.64 -1.03 30.33
N THR A 19 2.77 -1.04 29.32
CA THR A 19 1.51 -0.29 29.33
C THR A 19 0.56 -0.74 30.44
N SER A 20 0.54 -2.03 30.75
CA SER A 20 -0.29 -2.57 31.83
C SER A 20 0.22 -2.11 33.20
N VAL A 21 1.53 -2.17 33.40
CA VAL A 21 2.18 -1.72 34.65
C VAL A 21 2.07 -0.20 34.83
N ALA A 22 2.28 0.57 33.76
CA ALA A 22 2.15 2.02 33.77
C ALA A 22 0.74 2.48 34.17
N ARG A 23 -0.31 1.86 33.62
CA ARG A 23 -1.72 2.14 33.99
C ARG A 23 -2.05 1.77 35.43
N ALA A 24 -1.44 0.70 35.95
CA ALA A 24 -1.66 0.29 37.33
C ALA A 24 -0.93 1.17 38.34
N ARG A 25 0.17 1.85 37.94
CA ARG A 25 1.07 2.57 38.85
C ARG A 25 1.02 4.09 38.73
N CYS A 26 0.63 4.63 37.58
CA CYS A 26 0.49 6.07 37.36
C CYS A 26 -0.90 6.43 36.84
N GLU A 27 -1.45 7.52 37.37
CA GLU A 27 -2.71 8.12 36.90
C GLU A 27 -2.62 8.53 35.41
N LYS A 28 -1.45 9.02 34.99
CA LYS A 28 -1.08 9.23 33.59
C LYS A 28 -0.03 8.19 33.18
N PRO A 29 -0.40 7.16 32.38
CA PRO A 29 0.54 6.11 31.99
C PRO A 29 1.78 6.63 31.28
N ASP A 30 1.65 7.73 30.52
CA ASP A 30 2.75 8.33 29.76
C ASP A 30 3.79 9.04 30.65
N HIS A 31 3.50 9.21 31.95
CA HIS A 31 4.42 9.75 32.95
C HIS A 31 5.16 8.64 33.71
N PHE A 32 4.87 7.37 33.41
CA PHE A 32 5.55 6.26 34.07
C PHE A 32 6.96 6.10 33.53
N HIS A 33 7.91 6.04 34.45
CA HIS A 33 9.32 5.81 34.19
C HIS A 33 9.81 4.65 35.08
N CYS A 34 10.72 3.82 34.55
CA CYS A 34 11.33 2.74 35.32
C CYS A 34 12.87 2.78 35.24
N LEU A 35 13.49 3.84 35.71
CA LEU A 35 14.89 4.15 35.42
C LEU A 35 15.81 3.95 36.64
N ARG A 36 17.11 4.21 36.46
CA ARG A 36 18.07 4.18 37.56
C ARG A 36 18.01 5.49 38.32
N ASP A 37 18.26 5.45 39.62
CA ASP A 37 18.58 6.64 40.39
C ASP A 37 20.08 7.01 40.25
N GLU A 38 20.49 8.10 40.88
CA GLU A 38 21.88 8.57 40.92
C GLU A 38 22.86 7.55 41.54
N ASP A 39 22.36 6.63 42.38
CA ASP A 39 23.14 5.56 43.01
C ASP A 39 23.17 4.27 42.15
N GLY A 40 22.52 4.28 40.98
CA GLY A 40 22.44 3.15 40.05
C GLY A 40 21.39 2.09 40.42
N ARG A 41 20.54 2.33 41.41
CA ARG A 41 19.44 1.44 41.80
C ARG A 41 18.27 1.61 40.84
N ILE A 42 17.66 0.50 40.45
CA ILE A 42 16.51 0.51 39.54
C ILE A 42 15.23 0.70 40.34
N GLY A 43 14.39 1.61 39.89
CA GLY A 43 13.08 1.87 40.48
C GLY A 43 12.14 2.50 39.47
N TRP A 44 10.96 2.87 39.92
CA TRP A 44 9.97 3.52 39.08
C TRP A 44 9.40 4.78 39.73
N VAL A 45 8.97 5.72 38.89
CA VAL A 45 8.39 6.99 39.30
C VAL A 45 7.37 7.47 38.27
N CYS A 46 6.37 8.19 38.74
CA CYS A 46 5.44 8.93 37.89
C CYS A 46 5.92 10.39 37.81
N ALA A 47 6.53 10.78 36.70
CA ALA A 47 7.06 12.11 36.47
C ALA A 47 6.78 12.58 35.05
N GLU A 48 6.68 13.89 34.85
CA GLU A 48 6.57 14.43 33.49
C GLU A 48 7.84 14.13 32.69
N PRO A 49 7.71 13.60 31.47
CA PRO A 49 8.87 13.26 30.64
C PRO A 49 9.71 14.49 30.31
N ILE A 50 11.03 14.35 30.41
CA ILE A 50 11.99 15.37 30.00
C ILE A 50 12.59 15.05 28.63
N TRP A 51 13.14 16.07 27.98
CA TRP A 51 14.01 15.85 26.82
C TRP A 51 15.39 15.43 27.31
N VAL A 52 15.93 14.38 26.71
CA VAL A 52 17.27 13.87 26.99
C VAL A 52 18.12 14.08 25.75
N GLU A 53 19.27 14.72 25.93
CA GLU A 53 20.20 15.01 24.84
C GLU A 53 20.92 13.74 24.36
N LYS A 54 21.36 13.77 23.09
CA LYS A 54 22.22 12.76 22.50
C LYS A 54 23.37 12.39 23.45
N GLY A 55 23.60 11.09 23.63
CA GLY A 55 24.69 10.58 24.47
C GLY A 55 24.43 10.60 25.98
N ARG A 56 23.22 10.95 26.42
CA ARG A 56 22.81 10.94 27.84
C ARG A 56 21.67 9.95 28.08
N CYS A 57 21.49 9.58 29.35
CA CYS A 57 20.43 8.69 29.83
C CYS A 57 19.62 9.35 30.94
N PRO A 58 18.29 9.18 30.98
CA PRO A 58 17.49 9.71 32.06
C PRO A 58 17.73 8.93 33.36
N ILE A 59 17.98 9.66 34.43
CA ILE A 59 18.08 9.14 35.81
C ILE A 59 17.08 9.89 36.70
N PHE A 60 16.69 9.30 37.82
CA PHE A 60 15.92 10.01 38.83
C PHE A 60 16.87 10.49 39.90
N ASN A 61 16.98 11.80 40.09
CA ASN A 61 17.77 12.37 41.17
C ASN A 61 16.89 12.41 42.43
N ILE A 62 17.15 11.52 43.38
CA ILE A 62 16.37 11.38 44.63
C ILE A 62 16.56 12.63 45.50
N VAL A 63 17.77 13.19 45.56
CA VAL A 63 18.05 14.41 46.34
C VAL A 63 17.28 15.61 45.79
N ALA A 64 17.28 15.80 44.48
CA ALA A 64 16.57 16.89 43.80
C ALA A 64 15.09 16.58 43.50
N ASN A 65 14.65 15.36 43.79
CA ASN A 65 13.30 14.84 43.58
C ASN A 65 12.74 15.09 42.17
N LYS A 66 13.57 14.89 41.14
CA LYS A 66 13.22 15.16 39.74
C LYS A 66 13.94 14.22 38.78
N LEU A 67 13.43 14.15 37.55
CA LEU A 67 14.18 13.54 36.46
C LEU A 67 15.38 14.43 36.10
N ASP A 68 16.50 13.79 35.86
CA ASP A 68 17.76 14.40 35.45
C ASP A 68 18.41 13.51 34.38
N THR A 69 19.59 13.89 33.90
CA THR A 69 20.31 13.15 32.88
C THR A 69 21.75 12.89 33.30
N SER A 70 22.20 11.65 33.15
CA SER A 70 23.61 11.28 33.34
C SER A 70 24.28 11.00 32.00
N GLU A 71 25.59 11.21 31.94
CA GLU A 71 26.38 10.76 30.80
C GLU A 71 26.32 9.24 30.69
N CYS A 72 26.19 8.76 29.45
CA CYS A 72 26.09 7.33 29.19
C CYS A 72 27.49 6.74 28.93
N THR A 73 27.89 5.77 29.75
CA THR A 73 29.19 5.09 29.61
C THR A 73 29.14 3.96 28.57
N LYS A 74 29.67 4.25 27.36
CA LYS A 74 30.06 3.38 26.23
C LYS A 74 28.98 2.67 25.35
N SER A 75 29.36 2.59 24.06
CA SER A 75 28.90 1.91 22.82
C SER A 75 27.42 1.86 22.39
N LYS A 76 26.43 2.13 23.26
CA LYS A 76 24.99 2.09 22.86
C LYS A 76 24.15 3.22 23.43
N CYS A 77 24.77 4.39 23.61
CA CYS A 77 24.04 5.59 23.97
C CYS A 77 23.20 6.08 22.79
N PRO A 78 21.98 6.59 23.01
CA PRO A 78 21.15 7.13 21.94
C PRO A 78 21.91 8.21 21.17
N SER A 79 22.01 8.04 19.85
CA SER A 79 22.74 8.97 18.96
C SER A 79 21.92 10.20 18.56
N TYR A 80 20.73 10.34 19.15
CA TYR A 80 19.75 11.40 18.93
C TYR A 80 19.14 11.83 20.28
N SER A 81 18.52 13.01 20.32
CA SER A 81 17.76 13.48 21.47
C SER A 81 16.36 12.85 21.48
N TYR A 82 15.85 12.49 22.65
CA TYR A 82 14.63 11.69 22.81
C TYR A 82 13.85 12.10 24.07
N ARG A 83 12.60 11.63 24.21
CA ARG A 83 11.81 11.82 25.42
C ARG A 83 12.08 10.71 26.43
N SER A 84 12.22 11.08 27.71
CA SER A 84 12.62 10.14 28.76
C SER A 84 11.64 8.99 29.02
N ASN A 85 10.42 9.00 28.48
CA ASN A 85 9.42 7.93 28.62
C ASN A 85 9.39 6.97 27.43
N GLU A 86 10.32 7.10 26.47
CA GLU A 86 10.49 6.15 25.37
C GLU A 86 11.09 4.83 25.88
N ILE A 87 10.28 3.77 25.90
CA ILE A 87 10.55 2.47 26.54
C ILE A 87 11.86 1.84 26.03
N ASP A 88 12.09 1.87 24.71
CA ASP A 88 13.26 1.24 24.07
C ASP A 88 14.55 1.96 24.42
N VAL A 89 14.47 3.28 24.58
CA VAL A 89 15.62 4.12 24.92
C VAL A 89 15.95 4.02 26.40
N GLU A 90 14.91 4.07 27.21
CA GLU A 90 14.95 3.74 28.62
C GLU A 90 15.58 2.35 28.84
N TYR A 91 15.21 1.34 28.04
CA TYR A 91 15.79 -0.01 28.08
C TYR A 91 17.27 -0.03 27.63
N ALA A 92 17.63 0.65 26.54
CA ALA A 92 19.02 0.74 26.07
C ALA A 92 19.95 1.40 27.09
N CYS A 93 19.47 2.43 27.78
CA CYS A 93 20.17 3.10 28.88
C CYS A 93 20.33 2.24 30.15
N ARG A 94 19.62 1.09 30.25
CA ARG A 94 19.63 0.20 31.42
C ARG A 94 20.55 -1.01 31.27
N TYR A 95 20.81 -1.49 30.05
CA TYR A 95 21.50 -2.77 29.82
C TYR A 95 22.73 -2.62 28.90
N THR A 96 23.92 -2.87 29.44
CA THR A 96 25.15 -3.03 28.67
C THR A 96 25.14 -4.37 27.94
N ARG A 97 24.78 -4.39 26.65
CA ARG A 97 24.89 -5.59 25.79
C ARG A 97 26.16 -5.49 24.93
N ASN A 98 27.23 -6.15 25.37
CA ASN A 98 28.52 -6.21 24.67
C ASN A 98 28.36 -6.80 23.26
N SER A 99 28.68 -6.00 22.26
CA SER A 99 28.90 -6.43 20.88
C SER A 99 29.81 -5.38 20.25
N GLU A 100 31.05 -5.79 19.99
CA GLU A 100 32.09 -5.00 19.35
C GLU A 100 31.80 -4.87 17.85
N SER A 101 31.97 -3.67 17.29
CA SER A 101 32.00 -3.44 15.84
C SER A 101 33.06 -2.38 15.54
N SER A 102 34.05 -2.78 14.74
CA SER A 102 35.17 -1.96 14.27
C SER A 102 34.73 -1.04 13.14
N THR A 103 35.03 0.25 13.31
CA THR A 103 34.89 1.33 12.32
C THR A 103 36.07 1.41 11.36
N THR A 104 35.81 1.87 10.13
CA THR A 104 36.76 2.71 9.37
C THR A 104 36.01 3.84 8.66
N LEU A 105 36.44 5.07 8.96
CA LEU A 105 36.02 6.33 8.34
C LEU A 105 36.92 6.67 7.15
N ALA A 106 36.40 7.43 6.18
CA ALA A 106 37.18 8.14 5.17
C ALA A 106 36.70 9.60 5.03
N PRO A 107 37.57 10.54 4.57
CA PRO A 107 37.56 11.94 5.00
C PRO A 107 36.96 12.95 4.01
N SER A 108 36.67 14.14 4.56
CA SER A 108 36.19 15.37 3.90
C SER A 108 37.25 16.07 3.04
N PRO A 109 36.86 16.83 1.99
CA PRO A 109 37.68 17.91 1.45
C PRO A 109 37.03 19.30 1.61
N ASN A 110 37.87 20.29 1.93
CA ASN A 110 37.55 21.71 2.04
C ASN A 110 37.68 22.45 0.70
N ASN A 111 36.79 23.43 0.52
CA ASN A 111 36.86 24.73 -0.17
C ASN A 111 38.01 25.07 -1.14
N SER A 112 37.65 25.70 -2.27
CA SER A 112 38.15 27.04 -2.63
C SER A 112 37.32 27.68 -3.77
N ASP A 113 37.53 28.97 -3.94
CA ASP A 113 36.56 30.02 -4.27
C ASP A 113 36.64 30.53 -5.73
N SER A 114 35.58 31.24 -6.11
CA SER A 114 35.52 32.41 -7.01
C SER A 114 35.78 32.31 -8.53
N GLY A 115 34.91 32.99 -9.30
CA GLY A 115 35.17 33.36 -10.70
C GLY A 115 33.94 33.80 -11.50
N ASN A 116 33.44 35.01 -11.23
CA ASN A 116 32.43 35.72 -12.05
C ASN A 116 32.93 35.96 -13.48
N ILE A 117 32.17 35.52 -14.50
CA ILE A 117 32.09 36.21 -15.80
C ILE A 117 30.63 36.17 -16.28
N ALA A 118 30.06 37.35 -16.48
CA ALA A 118 28.70 37.55 -16.92
C ALA A 118 28.65 38.15 -18.35
N ILE A 119 27.57 37.78 -19.05
CA ILE A 119 26.88 38.46 -20.17
C ILE A 119 27.35 38.16 -21.61
N LEU A 120 26.57 37.31 -22.31
CA LEU A 120 25.95 37.57 -23.64
C LEU A 120 25.18 36.32 -24.19
N ILE A 121 24.07 35.88 -23.56
CA ILE A 121 23.22 34.76 -24.08
C ILE A 121 21.71 35.03 -23.93
N VAL A 122 21.26 36.27 -24.17
CA VAL A 122 19.81 36.58 -24.10
C VAL A 122 19.14 36.51 -25.48
N VAL A 123 19.87 36.78 -26.56
CA VAL A 123 19.30 36.78 -27.92
C VAL A 123 19.19 35.39 -28.55
N PRO A 124 20.17 34.45 -28.39
CA PRO A 124 20.06 33.12 -29.02
C PRO A 124 18.97 32.24 -28.38
N THR A 125 18.79 32.36 -27.07
CA THR A 125 17.82 31.56 -26.29
C THR A 125 16.37 31.90 -26.65
N ILE A 126 16.05 33.18 -26.87
CA ILE A 126 14.71 33.60 -27.29
C ILE A 126 14.39 33.06 -28.70
N ILE A 127 15.36 33.05 -29.62
CA ILE A 127 15.17 32.51 -30.97
C ILE A 127 14.93 31.00 -30.94
N VAL A 128 15.67 30.26 -30.10
CA VAL A 128 15.48 28.81 -29.93
C VAL A 128 14.11 28.50 -29.31
N VAL A 129 13.68 29.25 -28.29
CA VAL A 129 12.36 29.06 -27.66
C VAL A 129 11.23 29.36 -28.64
N LEU A 130 11.33 30.43 -29.43
CA LEU A 130 10.34 30.74 -30.47
C LEU A 130 10.28 29.67 -31.57
N ALA A 131 11.43 29.11 -31.97
CA ALA A 131 11.49 28.03 -32.95
C ALA A 131 10.82 26.74 -32.43
N VAL A 132 11.03 26.39 -31.15
CA VAL A 132 10.40 25.23 -30.49
C VAL A 132 8.89 25.42 -30.35
N VAL A 133 8.43 26.62 -29.99
CA VAL A 133 6.99 26.93 -29.89
C VAL A 133 6.33 26.88 -31.28
N LEU A 134 6.97 27.44 -32.31
CA LEU A 134 6.44 27.38 -33.68
C LEU A 134 6.39 25.96 -34.23
N THR A 135 7.41 25.12 -33.98
CA THR A 135 7.36 23.70 -34.36
C THR A 135 6.30 22.92 -33.60
N GLY A 136 6.10 23.20 -32.29
CA GLY A 136 5.03 22.64 -31.48
C GLY A 136 3.63 23.02 -31.99
N ILE A 137 3.41 24.28 -32.37
CA ILE A 137 2.14 24.77 -32.93
C ILE A 137 1.89 24.15 -34.31
N ILE A 138 2.90 24.08 -35.18
CA ILE A 138 2.77 23.44 -36.50
C ILE A 138 2.48 21.94 -36.36
N PHE A 139 3.12 21.25 -35.41
CA PHE A 139 2.87 19.85 -35.10
C PHE A 139 1.44 19.64 -34.54
N TYR A 140 1.00 20.52 -33.64
CA TYR A 140 -0.36 20.49 -33.10
C TYR A 140 -1.42 20.72 -34.19
N ILE A 141 -1.21 21.69 -35.08
CA ILE A 141 -2.12 21.98 -36.21
C ILE A 141 -2.09 20.84 -37.25
N ARG A 142 -0.93 20.24 -37.54
CA ARG A 142 -0.82 19.06 -38.43
C ARG A 142 -1.49 17.83 -37.83
N ARG A 143 -1.33 17.58 -36.53
CA ARG A 143 -2.00 16.46 -35.81
C ARG A 143 -3.52 16.63 -35.79
N ARG A 144 -4.02 17.87 -35.68
CA ARG A 144 -5.47 18.16 -35.77
C ARG A 144 -6.03 18.06 -37.20
N ARG A 145 -5.20 18.23 -38.23
CA ARG A 145 -5.59 18.08 -39.65
C ARG A 145 -5.37 16.68 -40.22
N LEU A 146 -4.66 15.79 -39.53
CA LEU A 146 -4.48 14.36 -39.87
C LEU A 146 -5.57 13.44 -39.27
N PHE A 147 -6.47 14.00 -38.46
CA PHE A 147 -7.78 13.41 -38.18
C PHE A 147 -8.93 14.31 -38.70
N PRO A 148 -9.06 14.52 -40.03
CA PRO A 148 -10.38 14.83 -40.58
C PRO A 148 -11.20 13.54 -40.54
N ASN A 149 -12.39 13.62 -39.93
CA ASN A 149 -13.46 12.63 -39.99
C ASN A 149 -13.39 11.76 -41.27
N THR A 150 -12.97 10.50 -41.12
CA THR A 150 -13.24 9.47 -42.12
C THR A 150 -14.69 9.05 -41.96
N ASN A 151 -15.60 9.92 -42.41
CA ASN A 151 -16.99 9.59 -42.71
C ASN A 151 -17.38 10.30 -44.00
N ARG A 152 -16.93 9.70 -45.10
CA ARG A 152 -17.45 9.74 -46.49
C ARG A 152 -16.89 8.46 -47.12
N GLN A 153 -17.61 7.55 -47.77
CA GLN A 153 -19.01 7.48 -48.19
C GLN A 153 -19.23 6.04 -48.68
N MET A 154 -20.24 5.34 -48.15
CA MET A 154 -21.16 4.43 -48.88
C MET A 154 -22.27 4.07 -47.86
N GLU A 155 -23.22 4.97 -47.61
CA GLU A 155 -24.61 4.92 -48.16
C GLU A 155 -25.23 3.51 -48.03
N THR A 156 -26.17 3.26 -47.12
CA THR A 156 -27.54 3.78 -47.22
C THR A 156 -28.33 3.82 -45.89
N ASN A 157 -28.76 5.04 -45.59
CA ASN A 157 -29.98 5.53 -44.93
C ASN A 157 -30.28 5.47 -43.41
N PRO A 158 -30.93 6.56 -42.90
CA PRO A 158 -30.85 7.01 -41.52
C PRO A 158 -32.22 7.23 -40.83
N ALA A 159 -32.26 7.03 -39.52
CA ALA A 159 -33.19 7.62 -38.53
C ALA A 159 -33.01 6.74 -37.28
N GLU A 160 -32.63 7.19 -36.09
CA GLU A 160 -32.84 8.47 -35.45
C GLU A 160 -31.57 8.87 -34.69
N SER A 161 -30.99 10.01 -35.05
CA SER A 161 -30.19 10.79 -34.12
C SER A 161 -31.14 11.65 -33.30
N GLY A 162 -31.20 11.45 -31.99
CA GLY A 162 -32.04 12.32 -31.17
C GLY A 162 -32.15 11.98 -29.69
N LYS A 163 -31.02 11.95 -28.96
CA LYS A 163 -30.84 12.65 -27.67
C LYS A 163 -29.61 12.14 -26.92
N LEU A 164 -28.66 13.05 -26.73
CA LEU A 164 -27.82 13.11 -25.54
C LEU A 164 -28.73 13.03 -24.32
N VAL A 165 -28.64 11.93 -23.57
CA VAL A 165 -28.83 11.76 -22.11
C VAL A 165 -28.83 10.24 -21.84
N GLU A 166 -28.04 9.83 -20.84
CA GLU A 166 -27.85 8.50 -20.23
C GLU A 166 -26.50 7.82 -20.50
N ASP A 167 -25.50 8.26 -19.72
CA ASP A 167 -24.24 7.55 -19.40
C ASP A 167 -24.47 6.19 -18.68
N GLU A 168 -25.71 5.79 -18.40
CA GLU A 168 -26.02 4.51 -17.73
C GLU A 168 -26.08 3.31 -18.69
N LYS A 169 -26.25 3.51 -20.00
CA LYS A 169 -26.41 2.40 -20.96
C LYS A 169 -25.11 1.76 -21.46
N SER A 170 -23.96 2.42 -21.29
CA SER A 170 -22.68 1.80 -21.69
C SER A 170 -22.17 0.76 -20.69
N GLU A 171 -22.68 0.75 -19.46
CA GLU A 171 -22.34 -0.29 -18.47
C GLU A 171 -23.08 -1.61 -18.75
N ASP A 172 -24.30 -1.57 -19.27
CA ASP A 172 -25.12 -2.77 -19.46
C ASP A 172 -24.61 -3.70 -20.58
N LEU A 173 -23.96 -3.18 -21.62
CA LEU A 173 -23.32 -4.00 -22.67
C LEU A 173 -21.99 -4.63 -22.22
N ALA A 174 -21.43 -4.23 -21.06
CA ALA A 174 -20.15 -4.71 -20.57
C ALA A 174 -20.25 -5.93 -19.65
N TYR A 175 -21.47 -6.33 -19.26
CA TYR A 175 -21.72 -7.46 -18.36
C TYR A 175 -21.93 -8.80 -19.09
N GLU A 176 -22.35 -8.80 -20.36
CA GLU A 176 -22.78 -10.01 -21.09
C GLU A 176 -21.68 -11.03 -21.43
N SER A 177 -20.39 -10.76 -21.19
CA SER A 177 -19.28 -11.66 -21.57
C SER A 177 -18.35 -12.10 -20.41
N CYS A 178 -18.72 -11.88 -19.15
CA CYS A 178 -17.87 -12.25 -18.02
C CYS A 178 -18.42 -13.50 -17.33
N ASP A 179 -17.96 -14.67 -17.75
CA ASP A 179 -18.38 -15.96 -17.20
C ASP A 179 -18.24 -16.01 -15.67
N SER A 180 -17.11 -15.54 -15.13
CA SER A 180 -16.91 -15.44 -13.68
C SER A 180 -17.96 -14.55 -12.99
N PHE A 181 -18.41 -13.46 -13.62
CA PHE A 181 -19.45 -12.60 -13.05
C PHE A 181 -20.80 -13.31 -13.03
N HIS A 182 -21.19 -13.97 -14.13
CA HIS A 182 -22.44 -14.72 -14.21
C HIS A 182 -22.46 -15.86 -13.20
N GLN A 183 -21.39 -16.64 -13.12
CA GLN A 183 -21.24 -17.72 -12.14
C GLN A 183 -21.31 -17.18 -10.70
N ALA A 184 -20.58 -16.10 -10.41
CA ALA A 184 -20.60 -15.49 -9.09
C ALA A 184 -22.00 -14.96 -8.72
N LYS A 185 -22.71 -14.35 -9.68
CA LYS A 185 -24.08 -13.88 -9.49
C LYS A 185 -25.04 -15.03 -9.20
N GLU A 186 -24.94 -16.15 -9.92
CA GLU A 186 -25.76 -17.33 -9.68
C GLU A 186 -25.54 -17.91 -8.27
N ILE A 187 -24.28 -18.06 -7.86
CA ILE A 187 -23.91 -18.50 -6.51
C ILE A 187 -24.51 -17.56 -5.46
N LEU A 188 -24.35 -16.24 -5.67
CA LEU A 188 -24.81 -15.23 -4.74
C LEU A 188 -26.33 -15.18 -4.63
N ASP A 189 -27.06 -15.27 -5.75
CA ASP A 189 -28.52 -15.31 -5.78
C ASP A 189 -29.06 -16.60 -5.11
N LYS A 190 -28.34 -17.72 -5.20
CA LYS A 190 -28.74 -19.01 -4.59
C LYS A 190 -28.43 -19.10 -3.10
N HIS A 191 -27.29 -18.57 -2.67
CA HIS A 191 -26.76 -18.79 -1.31
C HIS A 191 -26.77 -17.54 -0.43
N ASN A 192 -27.09 -16.36 -0.98
CA ASN A 192 -26.88 -15.04 -0.36
C ASN A 192 -25.44 -14.79 0.10
N ARG A 193 -24.50 -15.63 -0.35
CA ARG A 193 -23.10 -15.64 0.09
C ARG A 193 -22.22 -16.06 -1.06
N ILE A 194 -21.03 -15.48 -1.11
CA ILE A 194 -19.99 -15.90 -2.05
C ILE A 194 -18.60 -15.70 -1.45
N LEU A 195 -17.72 -16.64 -1.72
CA LEU A 195 -16.29 -16.55 -1.46
C LEU A 195 -15.55 -16.44 -2.80
N ILE A 196 -14.82 -15.34 -2.99
CA ILE A 196 -14.05 -15.04 -4.19
C ILE A 196 -12.57 -15.19 -3.86
N THR A 197 -11.91 -16.19 -4.44
CA THR A 197 -10.46 -16.38 -4.30
C THR A 197 -9.72 -15.97 -5.55
N GLY A 198 -8.40 -15.86 -5.40
CA GLY A 198 -7.48 -15.58 -6.48
C GLY A 198 -6.19 -14.95 -5.97
N VAL A 199 -5.16 -14.97 -6.79
CA VAL A 199 -3.89 -14.29 -6.51
C VAL A 199 -4.08 -12.76 -6.49
N GLN A 200 -3.06 -12.01 -6.10
CA GLN A 200 -3.13 -10.54 -6.11
C GLN A 200 -3.32 -10.00 -7.52
N GLY A 201 -4.13 -8.96 -7.72
CA GLY A 201 -4.45 -8.48 -9.07
C GLY A 201 -5.41 -9.37 -9.89
N ALA A 202 -5.94 -10.46 -9.32
CA ALA A 202 -6.93 -11.30 -9.99
C ALA A 202 -8.32 -10.63 -10.18
N GLY A 203 -8.53 -9.42 -9.64
CA GLY A 203 -9.81 -8.70 -9.76
C GLY A 203 -10.87 -9.09 -8.73
N LYS A 204 -10.48 -9.66 -7.58
CA LYS A 204 -11.41 -10.05 -6.50
C LYS A 204 -12.29 -8.89 -6.03
N THR A 205 -11.66 -7.77 -5.62
CA THR A 205 -12.35 -6.56 -5.18
C THR A 205 -13.19 -5.94 -6.29
N TYR A 206 -12.72 -5.98 -7.54
CA TYR A 206 -13.51 -5.51 -8.69
C TYR A 206 -14.79 -6.34 -8.84
N LEU A 207 -14.69 -7.67 -8.83
CA LEU A 207 -15.87 -8.55 -8.91
C LEU A 207 -16.83 -8.33 -7.74
N ALA A 208 -16.31 -8.19 -6.51
CA ALA A 208 -17.12 -7.88 -5.34
C ALA A 208 -17.88 -6.54 -5.48
N LYS A 209 -17.21 -5.49 -5.98
CA LYS A 209 -17.83 -4.18 -6.27
C LYS A 209 -18.93 -4.30 -7.32
N SER A 210 -18.68 -5.02 -8.41
CA SER A 210 -19.65 -5.23 -9.49
C SER A 210 -20.89 -5.98 -9.01
N LEU A 211 -20.72 -7.06 -8.23
CA LEU A 211 -21.85 -7.80 -7.64
C LEU A 211 -22.67 -6.91 -6.70
N ALA A 212 -22.01 -6.13 -5.84
CA ALA A 212 -22.68 -5.21 -4.94
C ALA A 212 -23.40 -4.06 -5.67
N ALA A 213 -22.88 -3.61 -6.82
CA ALA A 213 -23.54 -2.63 -7.67
C ALA A 213 -24.81 -3.22 -8.31
N GLU A 214 -24.71 -4.43 -8.87
CA GLU A 214 -25.83 -5.15 -9.50
C GLU A 214 -26.97 -5.42 -8.51
N LEU A 215 -26.66 -5.84 -7.28
CA LEU A 215 -27.67 -6.02 -6.23
C LEU A 215 -28.39 -4.70 -5.88
N GLY A 216 -27.70 -3.56 -5.98
CA GLY A 216 -28.28 -2.24 -5.75
C GLY A 216 -29.29 -1.81 -6.82
N LYS A 217 -29.20 -2.35 -8.04
CA LYS A 217 -30.15 -2.05 -9.14
C LYS A 217 -31.54 -2.68 -8.90
N LYS A 218 -31.64 -3.75 -8.10
CA LYS A 218 -32.89 -4.50 -7.82
C LYS A 218 -33.90 -3.78 -6.87
N GLY A 219 -33.81 -2.46 -6.70
CA GLY A 219 -34.88 -1.63 -6.10
C GLY A 219 -34.91 -1.49 -4.56
N LYS A 220 -34.16 -2.31 -3.80
CA LYS A 220 -33.91 -2.05 -2.37
C LYS A 220 -32.61 -1.26 -2.21
N LYS A 221 -32.67 -0.09 -1.59
CA LYS A 221 -31.48 0.72 -1.22
C LYS A 221 -30.76 0.05 -0.04
N LEU A 222 -30.13 -1.10 -0.30
CA LEU A 222 -29.35 -1.84 0.68
C LEU A 222 -28.06 -1.08 0.99
N GLU A 223 -27.75 -0.94 2.27
CA GLU A 223 -26.48 -0.36 2.70
C GLU A 223 -25.32 -1.30 2.31
N LYS A 224 -24.26 -0.75 1.72
CA LYS A 224 -23.03 -1.47 1.38
C LYS A 224 -22.03 -1.26 2.52
N ILE A 225 -21.67 -2.32 3.22
CA ILE A 225 -20.81 -2.27 4.40
C ILE A 225 -19.50 -2.97 4.08
N TRP A 226 -18.41 -2.20 4.06
CA TRP A 226 -17.06 -2.74 3.88
C TRP A 226 -16.44 -3.10 5.23
N ILE A 227 -15.85 -4.29 5.32
CA ILE A 227 -15.15 -4.80 6.48
C ILE A 227 -13.76 -5.25 6.02
N SER A 228 -12.72 -4.59 6.52
CA SER A 228 -11.33 -4.80 6.07
C SER A 228 -10.39 -5.41 7.10
N ASN A 229 -10.88 -5.68 8.31
CA ASN A 229 -10.10 -6.32 9.36
C ASN A 229 -10.99 -7.00 10.41
N LEU A 230 -10.35 -7.80 11.26
CA LEU A 230 -11.02 -8.58 12.30
C LEU A 230 -11.76 -7.70 13.33
N ASN A 231 -11.22 -6.53 13.68
CA ASN A 231 -11.85 -5.66 14.68
C ASN A 231 -13.19 -5.12 14.16
N GLN A 232 -13.23 -4.65 12.91
CA GLN A 232 -14.47 -4.23 12.25
C GLN A 232 -15.48 -5.39 12.14
N LEU A 233 -15.01 -6.60 11.85
CA LEU A 233 -15.88 -7.78 11.80
C LEU A 233 -16.51 -8.06 13.17
N ARG A 234 -15.72 -8.03 14.25
CA ARG A 234 -16.19 -8.19 15.64
C ARG A 234 -17.18 -7.10 16.04
N GLU A 235 -16.92 -5.84 15.67
CA GLU A 235 -17.83 -4.72 15.95
C GLU A 235 -19.19 -4.90 15.27
N LYS A 236 -19.20 -5.44 14.05
CA LYS A 236 -20.42 -5.69 13.28
C LYS A 236 -21.13 -6.97 13.76
N GLN A 237 -20.42 -7.96 14.25
CA GLN A 237 -21.01 -9.16 14.84
C GLN A 237 -21.95 -8.83 16.03
N ASN A 238 -21.56 -7.86 16.86
CA ASN A 238 -22.27 -7.54 18.11
C ASN A 238 -23.43 -6.55 17.97
N LYS A 239 -23.79 -6.15 16.74
CA LYS A 239 -24.87 -5.19 16.48
C LYS A 239 -26.05 -5.89 15.79
N LEU A 240 -27.27 -5.49 16.13
CA LEU A 240 -28.44 -5.75 15.29
C LEU A 240 -28.27 -4.91 14.02
N ILE A 241 -27.85 -5.55 12.92
CA ILE A 241 -27.61 -4.86 11.65
C ILE A 241 -28.81 -5.11 10.72
N PRO A 242 -29.40 -4.05 10.12
CA PRO A 242 -30.45 -4.19 9.11
C PRO A 242 -29.99 -5.00 7.87
N GLU A 243 -30.94 -5.33 7.00
CA GLU A 243 -30.66 -5.91 5.67
C GLU A 243 -29.61 -5.06 4.93
N GLY A 244 -28.53 -5.70 4.49
CA GLY A 244 -27.39 -5.01 3.86
C GLY A 244 -26.48 -5.97 3.10
N ILE A 245 -25.60 -5.38 2.29
CA ILE A 245 -24.57 -6.09 1.53
C ILE A 245 -23.24 -5.91 2.27
N PHE A 246 -22.70 -7.00 2.80
CA PHE A 246 -21.45 -7.02 3.54
C PHE A 246 -20.33 -7.47 2.62
N ILE A 247 -19.30 -6.64 2.47
CA ILE A 247 -18.14 -6.93 1.65
C ILE A 247 -16.94 -7.05 2.58
N LEU A 248 -16.50 -8.28 2.81
CA LEU A 248 -15.38 -8.64 3.66
C LEU A 248 -14.16 -8.74 2.74
N ASP A 249 -13.45 -7.62 2.58
CA ASP A 249 -12.30 -7.51 1.67
C ASP A 249 -11.01 -7.39 2.47
N GLU A 250 -10.01 -8.22 2.19
CA GLU A 250 -8.73 -8.24 2.91
C GLU A 250 -8.80 -8.58 4.42
N ILE A 251 -9.91 -9.16 4.90
CA ILE A 251 -9.96 -9.76 6.24
C ILE A 251 -8.98 -10.94 6.36
N PHE A 252 -8.71 -11.60 5.23
CA PHE A 252 -7.66 -12.59 5.07
C PHE A 252 -6.51 -12.01 4.22
N TYR A 253 -5.27 -12.24 4.65
CA TYR A 253 -4.06 -11.78 3.94
C TYR A 253 -2.92 -12.80 4.07
N GLU A 254 -1.97 -12.77 3.14
CA GLU A 254 -1.01 -13.86 2.91
C GLU A 254 -0.10 -14.16 4.12
N LEU A 255 0.31 -13.12 4.84
CA LEU A 255 1.21 -13.25 6.00
C LEU A 255 0.49 -13.41 7.34
N GLN A 256 -0.81 -13.73 7.35
CA GLN A 256 -1.50 -14.03 8.60
C GLN A 256 -0.92 -15.28 9.25
N THR A 257 -0.67 -15.21 10.56
CA THR A 257 -0.31 -16.40 11.34
C THR A 257 -1.47 -17.38 11.39
N THR A 258 -1.19 -18.67 11.53
CA THR A 258 -2.23 -19.71 11.68
C THR A 258 -3.21 -19.37 12.82
N LEU A 259 -2.72 -18.88 13.96
CA LEU A 259 -3.58 -18.45 15.06
C LEU A 259 -4.54 -17.33 14.65
N ARG A 260 -4.06 -16.34 13.87
CA ARG A 260 -4.88 -15.21 13.39
C ARG A 260 -5.88 -15.64 12.32
N ILE A 261 -5.51 -16.58 11.44
CA ILE A 261 -6.43 -17.21 10.48
C ILE A 261 -7.57 -17.89 11.23
N MET A 262 -7.25 -18.74 12.20
CA MET A 262 -8.25 -19.46 13.01
C MET A 262 -9.17 -18.48 13.76
N GLU A 263 -8.60 -17.45 14.38
CA GLU A 263 -9.37 -16.42 15.07
C GLU A 263 -10.33 -15.69 14.12
N THR A 264 -9.84 -15.30 12.94
CA THR A 264 -10.64 -14.62 11.91
C THR A 264 -11.75 -15.51 11.38
N PHE A 265 -11.43 -16.77 11.14
CA PHE A 265 -12.37 -17.77 10.66
C PHE A 265 -13.48 -18.07 11.67
N ASN A 266 -13.16 -18.22 12.95
CA ASN A 266 -14.15 -18.44 14.00
C ASN A 266 -15.14 -17.26 14.09
N VAL A 267 -14.64 -16.03 14.06
CA VAL A 267 -15.50 -14.83 14.06
C VAL A 267 -16.34 -14.78 12.78
N LEU A 268 -15.76 -15.13 11.63
CA LEU A 268 -16.47 -15.18 10.36
C LEU A 268 -17.60 -16.22 10.40
N GLN A 269 -17.37 -17.43 10.90
CA GLN A 269 -18.40 -18.45 11.02
C GLN A 269 -19.57 -17.96 11.87
N SER A 270 -19.30 -17.46 13.07
CA SER A 270 -20.36 -16.91 13.94
C SER A 270 -21.08 -15.73 13.28
N PHE A 271 -20.35 -14.87 12.55
CA PHE A 271 -20.95 -13.81 11.75
C PHE A 271 -21.90 -14.39 10.69
N LEU A 272 -21.47 -15.38 9.92
CA LEU A 272 -22.28 -16.05 8.90
C LEU A 272 -23.50 -16.75 9.50
N GLU A 273 -23.39 -17.41 10.64
CA GLU A 273 -24.53 -18.07 11.33
C GLU A 273 -25.60 -17.05 11.77
N SER A 274 -25.18 -15.89 12.27
CA SER A 274 -26.10 -14.80 12.66
C SER A 274 -26.74 -14.06 11.47
N SER A 275 -26.43 -14.45 10.23
CA SER A 275 -26.66 -13.66 9.02
C SER A 275 -27.69 -14.29 8.07
N VAL A 276 -28.82 -14.75 8.59
CA VAL A 276 -29.85 -15.45 7.80
C VAL A 276 -30.46 -14.55 6.70
N ASN A 277 -30.50 -13.23 6.90
CA ASN A 277 -31.04 -12.24 5.95
C ASN A 277 -29.99 -11.28 5.37
N LYS A 278 -28.70 -11.62 5.44
CA LYS A 278 -27.62 -10.72 4.96
C LYS A 278 -26.96 -11.29 3.72
N THR A 279 -26.66 -10.42 2.76
CA THR A 279 -25.84 -10.78 1.60
C THR A 279 -24.37 -10.59 1.96
N VAL A 280 -23.54 -11.63 1.82
CA VAL A 280 -22.13 -11.58 2.24
C VAL A 280 -21.21 -11.93 1.07
N ILE A 281 -20.31 -11.01 0.72
CA ILE A 281 -19.28 -11.21 -0.29
C ILE A 281 -17.94 -11.22 0.43
N ILE A 282 -17.18 -12.30 0.31
CA ILE A 282 -15.89 -12.49 0.97
C ILE A 282 -14.82 -12.57 -0.11
N THR A 283 -13.73 -11.82 0.04
CA THR A 283 -12.54 -11.99 -0.78
C THR A 283 -11.43 -12.66 0.05
N MET A 284 -10.63 -13.49 -0.61
CA MET A 284 -9.50 -14.16 0.05
C MET A 284 -8.36 -14.43 -0.95
N PRO A 285 -7.09 -14.27 -0.56
CA PRO A 285 -5.99 -14.75 -1.38
C PRO A 285 -6.08 -16.27 -1.60
N SER A 286 -5.87 -16.74 -2.83
CA SER A 286 -5.93 -18.19 -3.13
C SER A 286 -4.89 -18.99 -2.34
N TYR A 287 -3.75 -18.40 -2.01
CA TYR A 287 -2.76 -19.02 -1.11
C TYR A 287 -3.37 -19.37 0.26
N VAL A 288 -4.13 -18.45 0.86
CA VAL A 288 -4.80 -18.70 2.15
C VAL A 288 -5.85 -19.79 2.00
N TRP A 289 -6.66 -19.76 0.92
CA TRP A 289 -7.62 -20.83 0.61
C TRP A 289 -6.94 -22.20 0.54
N ASN A 290 -5.91 -22.33 -0.30
CA ASN A 290 -5.22 -23.59 -0.55
C ASN A 290 -4.55 -24.14 0.72
N LYS A 291 -3.90 -23.27 1.50
CA LYS A 291 -3.20 -23.67 2.73
C LYS A 291 -4.13 -24.21 3.82
N TYR A 292 -5.35 -23.70 3.88
CA TYR A 292 -6.34 -24.08 4.90
C TYR A 292 -7.61 -24.68 4.27
N GLU A 293 -7.46 -25.35 3.11
CA GLU A 293 -8.59 -25.79 2.29
C GLU A 293 -9.53 -26.73 3.05
N ASP A 294 -8.98 -27.71 3.76
CA ASP A 294 -9.77 -28.68 4.55
C ASP A 294 -10.64 -27.98 5.60
N MET A 295 -10.09 -26.98 6.29
CA MET A 295 -10.80 -26.21 7.30
C MET A 295 -11.97 -25.43 6.67
N PHE A 296 -11.75 -24.80 5.52
CA PHE A 296 -12.79 -24.05 4.83
C PHE A 296 -13.86 -24.96 4.20
N LYS A 297 -13.47 -26.12 3.66
CA LYS A 297 -14.39 -27.16 3.15
C LYS A 297 -15.24 -27.79 4.24
N GLN A 298 -14.67 -28.05 5.42
CA GLN A 298 -15.43 -28.54 6.57
C GLN A 298 -16.56 -27.57 6.97
N ALA A 299 -16.33 -26.26 6.80
CA ALA A 299 -17.35 -25.22 6.99
C ALA A 299 -18.22 -24.96 5.76
N ARG A 300 -18.09 -25.79 4.72
CA ARG A 300 -18.86 -25.74 3.47
C ARG A 300 -18.72 -24.42 2.70
N LEU A 301 -17.59 -23.72 2.84
CA LEU A 301 -17.34 -22.49 2.06
C LEU A 301 -17.13 -22.79 0.57
N ASP A 302 -16.71 -24.01 0.24
CA ASP A 302 -16.53 -24.52 -1.13
C ASP A 302 -17.83 -24.55 -1.94
N VAL A 303 -18.97 -24.66 -1.27
CA VAL A 303 -20.30 -24.67 -1.93
C VAL A 303 -20.60 -23.33 -2.62
N PHE A 304 -20.03 -22.22 -2.14
CA PHE A 304 -20.24 -20.88 -2.69
C PHE A 304 -18.93 -20.20 -3.08
N HIS A 305 -17.95 -21.01 -3.49
CA HIS A 305 -16.61 -20.57 -3.84
C HIS A 305 -16.46 -20.37 -5.36
N ILE A 306 -15.81 -19.28 -5.75
CA ILE A 306 -15.28 -19.06 -7.09
C ILE A 306 -13.80 -18.70 -7.02
N ASP A 307 -12.97 -19.32 -7.87
CA ASP A 307 -11.54 -19.00 -7.98
C ASP A 307 -11.21 -18.30 -9.30
N LEU A 308 -10.81 -17.04 -9.19
CA LEU A 308 -10.45 -16.19 -10.33
C LEU A 308 -9.10 -16.54 -10.98
N ASN A 309 -8.35 -17.48 -10.41
CA ASN A 309 -7.15 -18.03 -11.04
C ASN A 309 -7.46 -18.94 -12.23
N HIS A 310 -8.65 -19.57 -12.23
CA HIS A 310 -9.05 -20.58 -13.20
C HIS A 310 -9.95 -20.04 -14.33
N ARG A 311 -9.84 -18.74 -14.63
CA ARG A 311 -10.58 -18.15 -15.76
C ARG A 311 -10.26 -18.85 -17.07
N ASN A 312 -11.30 -19.10 -17.85
CA ASN A 312 -11.15 -19.65 -19.19
C ASN A 312 -10.51 -18.62 -20.15
N THR A 313 -10.02 -19.14 -21.27
CA THR A 313 -9.35 -18.34 -22.31
C THR A 313 -10.25 -17.25 -22.90
N GLY A 314 -11.56 -17.51 -23.05
CA GLY A 314 -12.53 -16.54 -23.56
C GLY A 314 -12.65 -15.33 -22.65
N GLU A 315 -12.84 -15.54 -21.35
CA GLU A 315 -12.91 -14.45 -20.36
C GLU A 315 -11.58 -13.67 -20.30
N LYS A 316 -10.44 -14.36 -20.28
CA LYS A 316 -9.11 -13.71 -20.32
C LYS A 316 -8.97 -12.82 -21.56
N ARG A 317 -9.40 -13.29 -22.74
CA ARG A 317 -9.38 -12.51 -23.98
C ARG A 317 -10.26 -11.26 -23.89
N SER A 318 -11.48 -11.37 -23.35
CA SER A 318 -12.36 -10.22 -23.13
C SER A 318 -11.74 -9.21 -22.18
N ILE A 319 -11.10 -9.66 -21.09
CA ILE A 319 -10.37 -8.81 -20.16
C ILE A 319 -9.22 -8.07 -20.86
N LEU A 320 -8.41 -8.78 -21.66
CA LEU A 320 -7.31 -8.19 -22.42
C LEU A 320 -7.80 -7.05 -23.32
N ILE A 321 -8.81 -7.32 -24.15
CA ILE A 321 -9.38 -6.32 -25.07
C ILE A 321 -9.95 -5.12 -24.31
N LYS A 322 -10.63 -5.36 -23.19
CA LYS A 322 -11.22 -4.28 -22.37
C LYS A 322 -10.15 -3.39 -21.76
N ILE A 323 -9.08 -3.97 -21.21
CA ILE A 323 -7.99 -3.21 -20.59
C ILE A 323 -7.21 -2.42 -21.65
N LEU A 324 -6.91 -3.01 -22.80
CA LEU A 324 -6.26 -2.30 -23.92
C LEU A 324 -7.03 -1.04 -24.34
N LYS A 325 -8.37 -1.14 -24.40
CA LYS A 325 -9.25 0.00 -24.67
C LYS A 325 -9.22 1.03 -23.54
N GLN A 326 -9.28 0.57 -22.29
CA GLN A 326 -9.28 1.44 -21.10
C GLN A 326 -8.02 2.32 -21.04
N TYR A 327 -6.85 1.78 -21.34
CA TYR A 327 -5.59 2.53 -21.36
C TYR A 327 -5.33 3.28 -22.67
N ALA A 328 -6.27 3.23 -23.63
CA ALA A 328 -6.10 3.83 -24.96
C ALA A 328 -4.74 3.48 -25.60
N VAL A 329 -4.33 2.21 -25.46
CA VAL A 329 -3.02 1.74 -25.91
C VAL A 329 -2.88 1.99 -27.41
N SER A 330 -1.73 2.54 -27.83
CA SER A 330 -1.48 2.85 -29.24
C SER A 330 -1.55 1.58 -30.10
N GLY A 331 -1.81 1.72 -31.41
CA GLY A 331 -1.95 0.56 -32.31
C GLY A 331 -0.72 -0.37 -32.29
N GLU A 332 0.49 0.19 -32.23
CA GLU A 332 1.74 -0.56 -32.17
C GLU A 332 1.90 -1.33 -30.84
N GLU A 333 1.62 -0.68 -29.70
CA GLU A 333 1.69 -1.32 -28.39
C GLU A 333 0.59 -2.37 -28.18
N ALA A 334 -0.62 -2.09 -28.69
CA ALA A 334 -1.72 -3.05 -28.67
C ALA A 334 -1.38 -4.26 -29.53
N GLU A 335 -0.78 -4.06 -30.71
CA GLU A 335 -0.32 -5.15 -31.57
C GLU A 335 0.80 -5.96 -30.88
N ARG A 336 1.73 -5.31 -30.19
CA ARG A 336 2.77 -5.99 -29.39
C ARG A 336 2.15 -6.93 -28.35
N LEU A 337 1.16 -6.45 -27.59
CA LEU A 337 0.46 -7.25 -26.58
C LEU A 337 -0.37 -8.38 -27.21
N LEU A 338 -1.07 -8.10 -28.30
CA LEU A 338 -1.89 -9.09 -29.02
C LEU A 338 -1.04 -10.18 -29.71
N ARG A 339 0.15 -9.85 -30.20
CA ARG A 339 1.08 -10.87 -30.74
C ARG A 339 1.57 -11.84 -29.68
N SER A 340 1.63 -11.39 -28.42
CA SER A 340 1.94 -12.24 -27.27
C SER A 340 0.69 -12.83 -26.60
N GLU A 341 -0.49 -12.73 -27.23
CA GLU A 341 -1.75 -13.29 -26.73
C GLU A 341 -1.60 -14.78 -26.41
N PHE A 342 -0.92 -15.54 -27.25
CA PHE A 342 -0.64 -16.96 -27.00
C PHE A 342 0.07 -17.18 -25.65
N VAL A 343 1.14 -16.44 -25.37
CA VAL A 343 1.90 -16.55 -24.10
C VAL A 343 1.10 -16.02 -22.91
N LEU A 344 0.26 -15.02 -23.11
CA LEU A 344 -0.60 -14.45 -22.07
C LEU A 344 -1.76 -15.37 -21.70
N LEU A 345 -2.31 -16.06 -22.69
CA LEU A 345 -3.49 -16.91 -22.54
C LEU A 345 -3.14 -18.37 -22.22
N GLU A 346 -2.02 -18.88 -22.74
CA GLU A 346 -1.54 -20.24 -22.48
C GLU A 346 -0.68 -20.32 -21.21
N GLY A 347 -0.96 -21.35 -20.40
CA GLY A 347 -0.27 -21.62 -19.15
C GLY A 347 -1.16 -21.41 -17.91
N ASN A 348 -0.69 -21.92 -16.77
CA ASN A 348 -1.34 -21.77 -15.46
C ASN A 348 -1.33 -20.31 -14.93
N GLY A 349 -1.11 -19.33 -15.80
CA GLY A 349 -0.90 -17.93 -15.45
C GLY A 349 0.35 -17.70 -14.62
N THR A 350 0.67 -16.42 -14.39
CA THR A 350 1.66 -16.06 -13.37
C THR A 350 1.08 -16.37 -12.00
N LYS A 351 1.73 -17.24 -11.22
CA LYS A 351 1.29 -17.56 -9.84
C LYS A 351 1.32 -16.35 -8.91
N ALA A 352 2.07 -15.31 -9.27
CA ALA A 352 2.36 -14.16 -8.44
C ALA A 352 1.39 -12.98 -8.61
N ILE A 353 0.84 -12.79 -9.81
CA ILE A 353 -0.10 -11.73 -10.14
C ILE A 353 -1.20 -12.26 -11.04
N GLY A 354 -2.42 -11.80 -10.82
CA GLY A 354 -3.59 -12.22 -11.55
C GLY A 354 -3.67 -11.52 -12.89
N PHE A 355 -4.33 -12.19 -13.84
CA PHE A 355 -4.36 -11.78 -15.23
C PHE A 355 -4.79 -10.30 -15.45
N PRO A 356 -5.87 -9.77 -14.83
CA PRO A 356 -6.22 -8.35 -15.01
C PRO A 356 -5.13 -7.37 -14.55
N GLY A 357 -4.49 -7.64 -13.40
CA GLY A 357 -3.41 -6.82 -12.88
C GLY A 357 -2.16 -6.87 -13.76
N LEU A 358 -1.82 -8.05 -14.28
CA LEU A 358 -0.70 -8.22 -15.22
C LEU A 358 -0.92 -7.42 -16.49
N ILE A 359 -2.08 -7.57 -17.14
CA ILE A 359 -2.38 -6.83 -18.38
C ILE A 359 -2.39 -5.33 -18.13
N SER A 360 -2.99 -4.88 -17.02
CA SER A 360 -3.02 -3.46 -16.67
C SER A 360 -1.61 -2.87 -16.55
N TRP A 361 -0.69 -3.57 -15.89
CA TRP A 361 0.70 -3.12 -15.80
C TRP A 361 1.42 -3.18 -17.15
N LEU A 362 1.27 -4.26 -17.92
CA LEU A 362 1.93 -4.37 -19.23
C LEU A 362 1.49 -3.26 -20.22
N CYS A 363 0.24 -2.77 -20.10
CA CYS A 363 -0.24 -1.64 -20.88
C CYS A 363 0.45 -0.31 -20.53
N THR A 364 1.02 -0.21 -19.33
CA THR A 364 1.64 1.01 -18.80
C THR A 364 3.16 0.92 -18.78
N THR A 365 3.73 -0.27 -18.95
CA THR A 365 5.18 -0.50 -18.98
C THR A 365 5.79 -0.08 -20.33
N PRO A 366 6.94 0.62 -20.35
CA PRO A 366 7.63 1.00 -21.58
C PRO A 366 7.97 -0.20 -22.48
N SER A 367 7.87 0.01 -23.79
CA SER A 367 8.00 -1.03 -24.84
C SER A 367 9.39 -1.63 -25.05
N LYS A 368 10.38 -1.14 -24.31
CA LYS A 368 11.80 -1.48 -24.51
C LYS A 368 12.18 -2.86 -23.96
N GLU A 369 11.39 -3.44 -23.05
CA GLU A 369 11.64 -4.77 -22.51
C GLU A 369 10.88 -5.86 -23.30
N ASN A 370 11.52 -7.02 -23.43
CA ASN A 370 10.87 -8.20 -24.02
C ASN A 370 9.69 -8.61 -23.14
N ILE A 371 8.49 -8.60 -23.73
CA ILE A 371 7.23 -8.90 -23.07
C ILE A 371 7.17 -10.30 -22.45
N GLU A 372 7.80 -11.31 -23.06
CA GLU A 372 7.85 -12.66 -22.51
C GLU A 372 8.62 -12.69 -21.18
N ARG A 373 9.68 -11.88 -21.07
CA ARG A 373 10.46 -11.73 -19.84
C ARG A 373 9.65 -11.03 -18.75
N LEU A 374 8.87 -10.01 -19.12
CA LEU A 374 7.95 -9.31 -18.21
C LEU A 374 6.86 -10.25 -17.70
N ILE A 375 6.28 -11.08 -18.57
CA ILE A 375 5.27 -12.08 -18.21
C ILE A 375 5.86 -13.15 -17.29
N SER A 376 7.08 -13.58 -17.53
CA SER A 376 7.70 -14.66 -16.74
C SER A 376 8.05 -14.22 -15.32
N ASN A 377 8.43 -12.96 -15.11
CA ASN A 377 8.88 -12.43 -13.81
C ASN A 377 8.30 -11.03 -13.52
N PRO A 378 6.98 -10.89 -13.41
CA PRO A 378 6.32 -9.58 -13.38
C PRO A 378 6.64 -8.80 -12.10
N LEU A 379 6.64 -9.45 -10.94
CA LEU A 379 6.92 -8.75 -9.68
C LEU A 379 8.37 -8.23 -9.62
N SER A 380 9.32 -9.01 -10.13
CA SER A 380 10.72 -8.58 -10.17
C SER A 380 10.92 -7.42 -11.15
N ALA A 381 10.19 -7.40 -12.27
CA ALA A 381 10.21 -6.28 -13.19
C ALA A 381 9.60 -5.00 -12.60
N MET A 382 8.45 -5.11 -11.92
CA MET A 382 7.85 -3.99 -11.17
C MET A 382 8.78 -3.48 -10.05
N SER A 383 9.45 -4.39 -9.33
CA SER A 383 10.45 -4.05 -8.30
C SER A 383 11.61 -3.25 -8.88
N ARG A 384 12.15 -3.67 -10.04
CA ARG A 384 13.18 -2.89 -10.76
C ARG A 384 12.69 -1.52 -11.21
N GLU A 385 11.43 -1.39 -11.64
CA GLU A 385 10.81 -0.12 -12.03
C GLU A 385 10.79 0.86 -10.84
N ILE A 386 10.33 0.39 -9.67
CA ILE A 386 10.31 1.18 -8.44
C ILE A 386 11.71 1.55 -7.97
N GLU A 387 12.66 0.62 -7.99
CA GLU A 387 14.05 0.90 -7.63
C GLU A 387 14.74 1.86 -8.61
N ALA A 388 14.38 1.82 -9.90
CA ALA A 388 14.86 2.80 -10.87
C ALA A 388 14.33 4.21 -10.56
N MET A 389 13.05 4.35 -10.19
CA MET A 389 12.48 5.64 -9.77
C MET A 389 13.15 6.18 -8.50
N LYS A 390 13.31 5.32 -7.48
CA LYS A 390 13.95 5.65 -6.20
C LYS A 390 15.38 6.16 -6.38
N ASN A 391 16.15 5.52 -7.25
CA ASN A 391 17.58 5.81 -7.47
C ASN A 391 17.83 6.69 -8.70
N SER A 392 16.79 7.24 -9.31
CA SER A 392 16.91 8.04 -10.54
C SER A 392 17.78 9.27 -10.33
N ARG A 393 18.43 9.75 -11.40
CA ARG A 393 19.08 11.07 -11.40
C ARG A 393 18.08 12.21 -11.59
N ASP A 394 16.91 11.91 -12.17
CA ASP A 394 15.85 12.87 -12.34
C ASP A 394 15.15 13.14 -11.00
N LYS A 395 15.13 14.42 -10.60
CA LYS A 395 14.41 14.88 -9.40
C LYS A 395 12.92 14.60 -9.48
N GLN A 396 12.37 14.57 -10.69
CA GLN A 396 10.96 14.31 -10.91
C GLN A 396 10.60 12.86 -10.58
N GLU A 397 11.37 11.90 -11.09
CA GLU A 397 11.16 10.47 -10.82
C GLU A 397 11.32 10.15 -9.32
N ARG A 398 12.34 10.71 -8.66
CA ARG A 398 12.49 10.57 -7.20
C ARG A 398 11.34 11.20 -6.42
N GLY A 399 10.82 12.35 -6.90
CA GLY A 399 9.63 12.97 -6.33
C GLY A 399 8.35 12.13 -6.51
N MET A 400 8.20 11.42 -7.63
CA MET A 400 7.10 10.46 -7.79
C MET A 400 7.25 9.26 -6.84
N TYR A 401 8.47 8.72 -6.69
CA TYR A 401 8.74 7.66 -5.72
C TYR A 401 8.39 8.11 -4.29
N LEU A 402 8.76 9.34 -3.90
CA LEU A 402 8.39 9.91 -2.60
C LEU A 402 6.87 9.87 -2.36
N ILE A 403 6.06 10.24 -3.36
CA ILE A 403 4.59 10.19 -3.26
C ILE A 403 4.12 8.74 -3.09
N LEU A 404 4.62 7.80 -3.90
CA LEU A 404 4.26 6.39 -3.77
C LEU A 404 4.64 5.85 -2.39
N ALA A 405 5.82 6.17 -1.89
CA ALA A 405 6.31 5.75 -0.57
C ALA A 405 5.41 6.29 0.55
N TYR A 406 5.00 7.56 0.46
CA TYR A 406 4.06 8.15 1.40
C TYR A 406 2.73 7.40 1.41
N MET A 407 2.12 7.20 0.23
CA MET A 407 0.83 6.51 0.11
C MET A 407 0.89 5.06 0.58
N ALA A 408 1.99 4.36 0.29
CA ALA A 408 2.20 2.98 0.71
C ALA A 408 2.27 2.84 2.24
N LEU A 409 2.85 3.81 2.95
CA LEU A 409 2.93 3.80 4.42
C LEU A 409 1.69 4.37 5.11
N HIS A 410 1.08 5.38 4.53
CA HIS A 410 -0.10 6.04 5.10
C HIS A 410 -1.36 5.16 5.02
N ASP A 411 -1.36 4.15 4.15
CA ASP A 411 -2.44 3.17 3.96
C ASP A 411 -3.81 3.82 3.67
N ARG A 412 -3.78 4.92 2.91
CA ARG A 412 -4.94 5.69 2.48
C ARG A 412 -4.68 6.33 1.13
N ASP A 413 -5.75 6.75 0.48
CA ASP A 413 -5.70 7.58 -0.71
C ASP A 413 -4.98 8.91 -0.40
N LEU A 414 -4.30 9.46 -1.39
CA LEU A 414 -3.65 10.74 -1.28
C LEU A 414 -4.70 11.85 -1.42
N ASP A 415 -4.98 12.50 -0.31
CA ASP A 415 -5.60 13.83 -0.28
C ASP A 415 -4.48 14.87 -0.25
N VAL A 416 -4.31 15.60 -1.35
CA VAL A 416 -3.27 16.63 -1.48
C VAL A 416 -3.45 17.79 -0.52
N ASN A 417 -4.66 17.98 0.01
CA ASN A 417 -4.98 19.02 0.99
C ASN A 417 -4.80 18.54 2.44
N ASN A 418 -4.57 17.24 2.66
CA ASN A 418 -4.49 16.65 3.98
C ASN A 418 -3.35 15.61 4.06
N VAL A 419 -2.14 16.11 3.89
CA VAL A 419 -0.92 15.32 3.96
C VAL A 419 -0.46 15.23 5.42
N TYR A 420 -0.12 14.03 5.89
CA TYR A 420 0.52 13.85 7.19
C TYR A 420 1.97 14.32 7.14
N GLU A 421 2.18 15.60 7.44
CA GLU A 421 3.44 16.33 7.28
C GLU A 421 4.64 15.60 7.89
N ASN A 422 4.54 15.10 9.12
CA ASN A 422 5.66 14.41 9.78
C ASN A 422 6.17 13.20 8.97
N LEU A 423 5.28 12.35 8.46
CA LEU A 423 5.68 11.21 7.65
C LEU A 423 6.26 11.66 6.31
N PHE A 424 5.60 12.64 5.67
CA PHE A 424 6.03 13.13 4.38
C PHE A 424 7.41 13.79 4.45
N ASP A 425 7.68 14.61 5.48
CA ASP A 425 8.96 15.28 5.70
C ASP A 425 10.08 14.29 6.01
N GLU A 426 9.82 13.26 6.83
CA GLU A 426 10.81 12.20 7.07
C GLU A 426 11.13 11.44 5.78
N LEU A 427 10.14 11.10 4.95
CA LEU A 427 10.36 10.45 3.66
C LEU A 427 11.11 11.38 2.68
N LYS A 428 10.70 12.65 2.63
CA LYS A 428 11.34 13.69 1.81
C LYS A 428 12.82 13.81 2.15
N SER A 429 13.15 13.90 3.43
CA SER A 429 14.54 13.98 3.90
C SER A 429 15.41 12.79 3.46
N ARG A 430 14.80 11.63 3.19
CA ARG A 430 15.48 10.39 2.79
C ARG A 430 15.60 10.25 1.28
N PHE A 431 14.54 10.58 0.54
CA PHE A 431 14.42 10.21 -0.88
C PHE A 431 14.51 11.40 -1.84
N GLU A 432 14.04 12.58 -1.45
CA GLU A 432 14.19 13.80 -2.26
C GLU A 432 14.19 15.05 -1.36
N PRO A 433 15.32 15.40 -0.71
CA PRO A 433 15.36 16.48 0.29
C PRO A 433 14.94 17.85 -0.26
N ASN A 434 15.10 18.05 -1.57
CA ASN A 434 14.76 19.29 -2.26
C ASN A 434 13.34 19.29 -2.83
N TYR A 435 12.49 18.32 -2.45
CA TYR A 435 11.11 18.26 -2.93
C TYR A 435 10.31 19.48 -2.44
N ASP A 436 9.74 20.22 -3.38
CA ASP A 436 8.85 21.34 -3.07
C ASP A 436 7.40 20.83 -3.03
N LEU A 437 6.80 20.91 -1.84
CA LEU A 437 5.45 20.39 -1.56
C LEU A 437 4.38 21.05 -2.44
N THR A 438 4.62 22.25 -2.94
CA THR A 438 3.69 22.91 -3.90
C THR A 438 3.57 22.15 -5.22
N ASN A 439 4.50 21.23 -5.51
CA ASN A 439 4.43 20.36 -6.69
C ASN A 439 3.67 19.05 -6.46
N LEU A 440 3.14 18.79 -5.24
CA LEU A 440 2.49 17.53 -4.91
C LEU A 440 1.34 17.20 -5.86
N GLU A 441 0.39 18.12 -6.03
CA GLU A 441 -0.75 17.93 -6.93
C GLU A 441 -0.30 17.75 -8.38
N LYS A 442 0.62 18.60 -8.85
CA LYS A 442 1.18 18.50 -10.21
C LYS A 442 1.82 17.13 -10.47
N TYR A 443 2.54 16.58 -9.49
CA TYR A 443 3.21 15.29 -9.63
C TYR A 443 2.20 14.15 -9.54
N ALA A 444 1.20 14.24 -8.66
CA ALA A 444 0.11 13.27 -8.59
C ALA A 444 -0.68 13.20 -9.92
N GLU A 445 -0.99 14.35 -10.52
CA GLU A 445 -1.65 14.43 -11.86
C GLU A 445 -0.77 13.85 -12.98
N MET A 446 0.55 14.09 -12.93
CA MET A 446 1.47 13.41 -13.85
C MET A 446 1.51 11.91 -13.64
N MET A 447 1.42 11.43 -12.40
CA MET A 447 1.35 10.01 -12.08
C MET A 447 0.03 9.37 -12.52
N VAL A 448 -1.06 10.14 -12.62
CA VAL A 448 -2.30 9.69 -13.30
C VAL A 448 -2.05 9.52 -14.80
N SER A 449 -1.37 10.48 -15.42
CA SER A 449 -1.00 10.41 -16.85
C SER A 449 -0.05 9.25 -17.16
N ASN A 450 0.83 8.92 -16.20
CA ASN A 450 1.76 7.78 -16.28
C ASN A 450 1.17 6.49 -15.69
N HIS A 451 -0.12 6.48 -15.32
CA HIS A 451 -0.86 5.31 -14.84
C HIS A 451 -0.33 4.64 -13.56
N PHE A 452 0.47 5.34 -12.75
CA PHE A 452 0.79 4.89 -11.39
C PHE A 452 -0.40 5.10 -10.44
N LEU A 453 -1.14 6.18 -10.67
CA LEU A 453 -2.30 6.57 -9.86
C LEU A 453 -3.56 6.65 -10.70
N VAL A 454 -4.71 6.59 -10.03
CA VAL A 454 -6.01 6.95 -10.57
C VAL A 454 -6.65 8.02 -9.68
N LYS A 455 -7.40 8.93 -10.28
CA LYS A 455 -8.11 9.99 -9.54
C LYS A 455 -9.52 9.51 -9.20
N SER A 456 -9.87 9.53 -7.91
CA SER A 456 -11.19 9.19 -7.42
C SER A 456 -12.20 10.31 -7.71
N ARG A 457 -13.49 10.02 -7.56
CA ARG A 457 -14.56 11.03 -7.75
C ARG A 457 -14.46 12.19 -6.77
N ASP A 458 -13.92 11.92 -5.58
CA ASP A 458 -13.74 12.91 -4.52
C ASP A 458 -12.47 13.76 -4.73
N GLY A 459 -11.72 13.51 -5.82
CA GLY A 459 -10.51 14.25 -6.18
C GLY A 459 -9.23 13.71 -5.55
N ASN A 460 -9.32 12.67 -4.70
CA ASN A 460 -8.17 11.99 -4.11
C ASN A 460 -7.47 11.10 -5.14
N PHE A 461 -6.22 10.73 -4.87
CA PHE A 461 -5.46 9.82 -5.72
C PHE A 461 -5.29 8.45 -5.08
N GLU A 462 -5.58 7.40 -5.84
CA GLU A 462 -5.46 6.00 -5.42
C GLU A 462 -4.36 5.32 -6.24
N PHE A 463 -3.76 4.27 -5.71
CA PHE A 463 -2.90 3.41 -6.53
C PHE A 463 -3.72 2.79 -7.67
N ASN A 464 -3.21 2.87 -8.89
CA ASN A 464 -3.84 2.19 -10.01
C ASN A 464 -3.84 0.66 -9.80
N LEU A 465 -2.72 0.13 -9.26
CA LEU A 465 -2.55 -1.28 -8.96
C LEU A 465 -2.11 -1.50 -7.51
N ASN A 466 -2.94 -2.19 -6.72
CA ASN A 466 -2.64 -2.51 -5.31
C ASN A 466 -1.35 -3.35 -5.13
N ILE A 467 -0.97 -4.16 -6.13
CA ILE A 467 0.31 -4.88 -6.09
C ILE A 467 1.51 -3.91 -6.07
N MET A 468 1.41 -2.77 -6.77
CA MET A 468 2.46 -1.77 -6.81
C MET A 468 2.64 -1.11 -5.43
N LYS A 469 1.54 -0.88 -4.70
CA LYS A 469 1.59 -0.44 -3.29
C LYS A 469 2.44 -1.38 -2.43
N LYS A 470 2.29 -2.70 -2.59
CA LYS A 470 3.08 -3.68 -1.84
C LYS A 470 4.58 -3.60 -2.19
N ILE A 471 4.89 -3.52 -3.48
CA ILE A 471 6.28 -3.42 -3.98
C ILE A 471 6.95 -2.14 -3.48
N VAL A 472 6.24 -1.01 -3.52
CA VAL A 472 6.74 0.25 -2.97
C VAL A 472 6.94 0.14 -1.47
N PHE A 473 6.00 -0.45 -0.74
CA PHE A 473 6.15 -0.68 0.70
C PHE A 473 7.43 -1.46 1.01
N VAL A 474 7.67 -2.56 0.28
CA VAL A 474 8.90 -3.36 0.41
C VAL A 474 10.14 -2.51 0.12
N SER A 475 10.16 -1.76 -0.98
CA SER A 475 11.29 -0.88 -1.33
C SER A 475 11.64 0.14 -0.21
N VAL A 476 10.64 0.68 0.49
CA VAL A 476 10.86 1.61 1.62
C VAL A 476 11.33 0.86 2.87
N ALA A 477 10.77 -0.32 3.10
CA ALA A 477 11.02 -1.10 4.30
C ALA A 477 12.37 -1.82 4.29
N GLU A 478 12.90 -2.19 3.12
CA GLU A 478 14.28 -2.67 2.95
C GLU A 478 15.31 -1.61 3.35
N TYR A 479 14.98 -0.33 3.18
CA TYR A 479 15.85 0.77 3.57
C TYR A 479 15.96 0.91 5.09
N ASN A 480 14.84 0.83 5.82
CA ASN A 480 14.84 0.96 7.27
C ASN A 480 13.58 0.36 7.92
N VAL A 481 13.69 -0.87 8.44
CA VAL A 481 12.56 -1.55 9.10
C VAL A 481 12.05 -0.79 10.34
N CYS A 482 12.94 -0.18 11.13
CA CYS A 482 12.56 0.58 12.32
C CYS A 482 11.71 1.81 11.97
N PHE A 483 12.00 2.45 10.83
CA PHE A 483 11.20 3.55 10.31
C PHE A 483 9.76 3.09 10.01
N ILE A 484 9.59 1.95 9.36
CA ILE A 484 8.25 1.41 9.08
C ILE A 484 7.50 1.08 10.37
N GLN A 485 8.16 0.46 11.35
CA GLN A 485 7.55 0.13 12.64
C GLN A 485 7.01 1.37 13.37
N ARG A 486 7.70 2.50 13.24
CA ARG A 486 7.32 3.78 13.85
C ARG A 486 6.12 4.42 13.16
N HIS A 487 6.05 4.36 11.83
CA HIS A 487 5.07 5.14 11.06
C HIS A 487 3.89 4.34 10.53
N CYS A 488 3.97 3.01 10.53
CA CYS A 488 2.93 2.13 10.02
C CYS A 488 2.10 1.56 11.17
N LYS A 489 0.77 1.47 11.00
CA LYS A 489 -0.10 0.78 11.97
C LYS A 489 0.36 -0.67 12.10
N LYS A 490 0.41 -1.19 13.33
CA LYS A 490 0.89 -2.55 13.63
C LYS A 490 0.25 -3.63 12.74
N ASP A 491 -1.06 -3.54 12.51
CA ASP A 491 -1.76 -4.51 11.65
C ASP A 491 -1.37 -4.40 10.16
N HIS A 492 -1.09 -3.19 9.66
CA HIS A 492 -0.66 -2.97 8.27
C HIS A 492 0.82 -3.35 8.08
N TYR A 493 1.68 -3.04 9.05
CA TYR A 493 3.08 -3.48 9.09
C TYR A 493 3.22 -5.00 8.97
N LEU A 494 2.39 -5.76 9.70
CA LEU A 494 2.41 -7.22 9.70
C LEU A 494 1.87 -7.86 8.40
N ARG A 495 1.27 -7.09 7.49
CA ARG A 495 0.80 -7.60 6.18
C ARG A 495 1.92 -7.79 5.16
N TYR A 496 3.08 -7.16 5.37
CA TYR A 496 4.18 -7.11 4.39
C TYR A 496 5.51 -7.58 4.94
N ILE A 497 5.60 -7.80 6.26
CA ILE A 497 6.84 -8.13 6.94
C ILE A 497 6.65 -9.44 7.70
N ILE A 498 7.58 -10.37 7.49
CA ILE A 498 7.51 -11.72 8.01
C ILE A 498 8.84 -12.09 8.66
N ALA A 499 8.74 -12.65 9.86
CA ALA A 499 9.90 -13.20 10.55
C ALA A 499 10.47 -14.36 9.75
N LYS A 500 11.80 -14.43 9.65
CA LYS A 500 12.54 -15.46 8.92
C LYS A 500 12.10 -16.90 9.24
N GLU A 501 11.66 -17.18 10.47
CA GLU A 501 11.23 -18.52 10.89
C GLU A 501 9.83 -18.91 10.38
N ASN A 502 9.00 -17.95 9.99
CA ASN A 502 7.62 -18.19 9.56
C ASN A 502 7.46 -18.26 8.03
N PHE A 503 8.57 -18.14 7.29
CA PHE A 503 8.59 -17.98 5.84
C PHE A 503 8.36 -19.32 5.12
N ASP A 504 7.16 -19.49 4.57
CA ASP A 504 6.78 -20.65 3.76
C ASP A 504 7.53 -20.65 2.41
N GLU A 505 8.04 -21.81 1.96
CA GLU A 505 8.81 -21.92 0.71
C GLU A 505 7.94 -21.59 -0.53
N GLU A 506 6.62 -21.84 -0.48
CA GLU A 506 5.72 -21.47 -1.59
C GLU A 506 5.58 -19.94 -1.74
N ILE A 507 5.52 -19.21 -0.62
CA ILE A 507 5.54 -17.74 -0.61
C ILE A 507 6.87 -17.22 -1.15
N LYS A 508 7.97 -17.90 -0.81
CA LYS A 508 9.33 -17.52 -1.22
C LYS A 508 9.56 -17.58 -2.71
N GLU A 509 9.08 -18.62 -3.36
CA GLU A 509 9.24 -18.77 -4.81
C GLU A 509 8.31 -17.83 -5.59
N THR A 510 7.12 -17.58 -5.06
CA THR A 510 6.06 -16.92 -5.83
C THR A 510 5.93 -15.42 -5.55
N TYR A 511 6.23 -14.96 -4.33
CA TYR A 511 5.92 -13.60 -3.85
C TYR A 511 7.10 -12.91 -3.15
N SER A 512 8.35 -13.33 -3.41
CA SER A 512 9.55 -12.78 -2.76
C SER A 512 9.65 -11.25 -2.82
N GLU A 513 9.21 -10.64 -3.92
CA GLU A 513 9.26 -9.19 -4.15
C GLU A 513 8.14 -8.40 -3.40
N CYS A 514 7.17 -9.10 -2.80
CA CYS A 514 6.03 -8.49 -2.11
C CYS A 514 6.17 -8.48 -0.58
N PHE A 515 7.24 -9.08 -0.05
CA PHE A 515 7.41 -9.27 1.39
C PHE A 515 8.85 -9.05 1.81
N ILE A 516 9.04 -8.52 3.02
CA ILE A 516 10.37 -8.41 3.63
C ILE A 516 10.55 -9.48 4.67
N LYS A 517 11.72 -10.10 4.58
CA LYS A 517 12.25 -11.02 5.56
C LYS A 517 13.09 -10.26 6.58
N ILE A 518 12.73 -10.36 7.86
CA ILE A 518 13.52 -9.87 8.98
C ILE A 518 14.02 -10.99 9.88
#